data_AF-A0A0T6BHG8-F1
#
_entry.id   AF-A0A0T6BHG8-F1
#
_cell.length_a   1.000
_cell.length_b   1.000
_cell.length_c   1.000
_cell.angle_alpha   90.00
_cell.angle_beta   90.00
_cell.angle_gamma   90.00
#
_symmetry.space_group_name_H-M   'P 1'
#
loop_
_entity.id
_entity.type
_entity.pdbx_description
1 polymer ?
#
loop_
_entity_poly.entity_id
_entity_poly.type
_entity_poly.pdbx_seq_one_letter_code
_entity_poly.pdbx_strand_id
1 'polypeptide(L)'
;LVLEGIPLFLIELGIGQKMRLGSLGVWNTIHPWLGGIGLASCVVTFFVALYYNVIITWCFYYFFNSFQYPLPWAECPKVNGTEVPECAKSSETAYFWYRTTLDAAPAIDEPGNLKW
;
A
#
# COMPACT_ATOMS: atom_id res chain seq x y z
N LEU A 1 -2.43 -22.90 -5.61
CA LEU A 1 -1.26 -23.15 -4.72
C LEU A 1 -0.45 -24.37 -5.17
N VAL A 2 -0.99 -25.60 -5.09
CA VAL A 2 -0.20 -26.83 -5.31
C VAL A 2 0.22 -27.03 -6.78
N LEU A 3 -0.64 -26.71 -7.75
CA LEU A 3 -0.37 -26.99 -9.17
C LEU A 3 0.41 -25.90 -9.92
N GLU A 4 0.45 -24.69 -9.39
CA GLU A 4 1.01 -23.53 -10.08
C GLU A 4 2.02 -22.79 -9.19
N GLY A 5 1.59 -22.36 -8.01
CA GLY A 5 2.44 -21.62 -7.07
C GLY A 5 3.69 -22.41 -6.61
N ILE A 6 3.52 -23.65 -6.14
CA ILE A 6 4.66 -24.47 -5.68
C ILE A 6 5.64 -24.76 -6.83
N PRO A 7 5.20 -25.25 -8.01
CA PRO A 7 6.10 -25.46 -9.14
C PRO A 7 6.84 -24.20 -9.60
N LEU A 8 6.14 -23.06 -9.73
CA LEU A 8 6.75 -21.79 -10.15
C LEU A 8 7.81 -21.32 -9.15
N PHE A 9 7.49 -21.35 -7.85
CA PHE A 9 8.41 -20.95 -6.80
C PHE A 9 9.68 -21.82 -6.79
N LEU A 10 9.54 -23.14 -6.96
CA LEU A 10 10.69 -24.05 -6.99
C LEU A 10 11.57 -23.83 -8.23
N ILE A 11 10.97 -23.55 -9.40
CA ILE A 11 11.71 -23.24 -10.63
C ILE A 11 12.50 -21.93 -10.45
N GLU A 12 11.85 -20.88 -9.94
CA GLU A 12 12.49 -19.59 -9.72
C GLU A 12 13.65 -19.68 -8.73
N LEU A 13 13.45 -20.37 -7.59
CA LEU A 13 14.49 -20.61 -6.60
C LEU A 13 15.66 -21.41 -7.19
N GLY A 14 15.37 -22.50 -7.93
CA GLY A 14 16.38 -23.35 -8.54
C GLY A 14 17.23 -22.61 -9.59
N ILE A 15 16.59 -21.80 -10.44
CA ILE A 15 17.29 -20.96 -11.43
C ILE A 15 18.16 -19.91 -10.73
N GLY A 16 17.61 -19.22 -9.72
CA GLY A 16 18.33 -18.21 -8.96
C GLY A 16 19.58 -18.77 -8.28
N GLN A 17 19.47 -19.93 -7.62
CA GLN A 17 20.60 -20.60 -6.97
C GLN A 17 21.68 -21.07 -7.96
N LYS A 18 21.28 -21.57 -9.14
CA LYS A 18 22.22 -22.05 -10.16
C LYS A 18 22.97 -20.91 -10.86
N MET A 19 22.26 -19.85 -11.25
CA MET A 19 22.84 -18.75 -12.04
C MET A 19 23.49 -17.67 -11.18
N ARG A 20 23.04 -17.47 -9.94
CA ARG A 20 23.55 -16.44 -9.01
C ARG A 20 23.52 -15.02 -9.58
N LEU A 21 22.52 -14.74 -10.41
CA LEU A 21 22.28 -13.44 -11.03
C LEU A 21 20.92 -12.90 -10.56
N GLY A 22 20.73 -11.59 -10.65
CA GLY A 22 19.42 -10.97 -10.48
C GLY A 22 18.48 -11.31 -11.65
N SER A 23 17.18 -11.06 -11.49
CA SER A 23 16.14 -11.41 -12.48
C SER A 23 16.49 -10.99 -13.92
N LEU A 24 16.94 -9.74 -14.12
CA LEU A 24 17.37 -9.26 -15.44
C LEU A 24 18.56 -10.05 -16.03
N GLY A 25 19.55 -10.37 -15.19
CA GLY A 25 20.72 -11.14 -15.61
C GLY A 25 20.34 -12.58 -15.98
N VAL A 26 19.51 -13.23 -15.16
CA VAL A 26 19.01 -14.60 -15.40
C VAL A 26 18.33 -14.72 -16.77
N TRP A 27 17.35 -13.86 -17.05
CA TRP A 27 16.57 -13.95 -18.30
C TRP A 27 17.41 -13.63 -19.54
N ASN A 28 18.34 -12.67 -19.44
CA ASN A 28 19.24 -12.34 -20.53
C ASN A 28 20.27 -13.46 -20.81
N THR A 29 20.71 -14.18 -19.78
CA THR A 29 21.62 -15.35 -19.93
C THR A 29 20.91 -16.57 -20.53
N ILE A 30 19.63 -16.79 -20.22
CA ILE A 30 18.85 -17.90 -20.81
C ILE A 30 18.69 -17.66 -22.32
N HIS A 31 18.19 -16.47 -22.70
CA HIS A 31 18.07 -16.09 -24.10
C HIS A 31 17.94 -14.56 -24.20
N PRO A 32 18.72 -13.87 -25.07
CA PRO A 32 18.71 -12.40 -25.17
C PRO A 32 17.32 -11.79 -25.43
N TRP A 33 16.43 -12.51 -26.14
CA TRP A 33 15.06 -12.07 -26.40
C TRP A 33 14.15 -12.09 -25.15
N LEU A 34 14.49 -12.88 -24.14
CA LEU A 34 13.73 -12.98 -22.88
C LEU A 34 14.11 -11.89 -21.87
N GLY A 35 15.11 -11.05 -22.16
CA GLY A 35 15.54 -9.96 -21.27
C GLY A 35 14.42 -9.00 -20.86
N GLY A 36 13.38 -8.86 -21.70
CA GLY A 36 12.18 -8.07 -21.38
C GLY A 36 11.44 -8.52 -20.13
N ILE A 37 11.48 -9.81 -19.78
CA ILE A 37 10.83 -10.36 -18.57
C ILE A 37 11.47 -9.78 -17.31
N GLY A 38 12.80 -9.67 -17.28
CA GLY A 38 13.51 -9.08 -16.15
C GLY A 38 13.20 -7.59 -15.99
N LEU A 39 13.11 -6.85 -17.09
CA LEU A 39 12.73 -5.44 -17.05
C LEU A 39 11.29 -5.25 -16.58
N ALA A 40 10.36 -6.03 -17.10
CA ALA A 40 8.96 -6.01 -16.66
C ALA A 40 8.84 -6.31 -15.15
N SER A 41 9.59 -7.29 -14.65
CA SER A 41 9.64 -7.61 -13.22
C SER A 41 10.13 -6.42 -12.37
N CYS A 42 11.18 -5.70 -12.82
CA CYS A 42 11.64 -4.49 -12.14
C CYS A 42 10.58 -3.38 -12.12
N VAL A 43 9.91 -3.14 -13.26
CA VAL A 43 8.86 -2.10 -13.38
C VAL A 43 7.67 -2.41 -12.48
N VAL A 44 7.20 -3.66 -12.47
CA VAL A 44 6.10 -4.09 -11.58
C VAL A 44 6.49 -3.93 -10.11
N THR A 45 7.70 -4.36 -9.74
CA THR A 45 8.19 -4.22 -8.36
C THR A 45 8.28 -2.75 -7.94
N PHE A 46 8.68 -1.86 -8.85
CA PHE A 46 8.71 -0.42 -8.61
C PHE A 46 7.32 0.16 -8.32
N PHE A 47 6.32 -0.14 -9.16
CA PHE A 47 4.95 0.31 -8.92
C PHE A 47 4.37 -0.24 -7.62
N VAL A 48 4.64 -1.52 -7.30
CA VAL A 48 4.24 -2.13 -6.03
C VAL A 48 4.88 -1.40 -4.86
N ALA A 49 6.19 -1.15 -4.90
CA ALA A 49 6.88 -0.43 -3.85
C ALA A 49 6.29 0.97 -3.61
N LEU A 50 5.91 1.71 -4.67
CA LEU A 50 5.36 3.06 -4.52
C LEU A 50 4.07 3.10 -3.69
N TYR A 51 3.04 2.33 -4.05
CA TYR A 51 1.76 2.40 -3.31
C TYR A 51 1.84 1.66 -1.97
N TYR A 52 2.64 0.60 -1.87
CA TYR A 52 2.69 -0.22 -0.66
C TYR A 52 3.37 0.51 0.49
N ASN A 53 4.38 1.35 0.20
CA ASN A 53 4.98 2.22 1.21
C ASN A 53 3.96 3.21 1.79
N VAL A 54 3.02 3.72 0.98
CA VAL A 54 1.94 4.61 1.47
C VAL A 54 1.05 3.89 2.49
N ILE A 55 0.71 2.62 2.23
CA ILE A 55 -0.07 1.80 3.17
C ILE A 55 0.70 1.61 4.48
N ILE A 56 2.00 1.32 4.40
CA ILE A 56 2.86 1.19 5.59
C ILE A 56 2.88 2.50 6.40
N THR A 57 2.95 3.66 5.73
CA THR A 57 2.85 4.97 6.38
C THR A 57 1.53 5.14 7.13
N TRP A 58 0.39 4.74 6.55
CA TRP A 58 -0.89 4.75 7.24
C TRP A 58 -0.88 3.85 8.49
N CYS A 59 -0.32 2.65 8.40
CA CYS A 59 -0.17 1.76 9.56
C CYS A 59 0.66 2.41 10.68
N PHE A 60 1.79 3.05 10.34
CA PHE A 60 2.59 3.79 11.33
C PHE A 60 1.83 4.96 11.94
N TYR A 61 1.06 5.71 11.15
CA TYR A 61 0.23 6.80 11.64
C TYR A 61 -0.78 6.31 12.70
N TYR A 62 -1.49 5.22 12.42
CA TYR A 62 -2.39 4.59 13.41
C TYR A 62 -1.65 4.03 14.62
N PHE A 63 -0.48 3.43 14.41
CA PHE A 63 0.35 2.89 15.49
C PHE A 63 0.76 3.97 16.50
N PHE A 64 1.30 5.10 16.02
CA PHE A 64 1.68 6.21 16.91
C PHE A 64 0.47 6.86 17.59
N ASN A 65 -0.66 6.96 16.89
CA ASN A 65 -1.90 7.49 17.47
C ASN A 65 -2.55 6.55 18.50
N SER A 66 -2.11 5.30 18.60
CA SER A 66 -2.65 4.33 19.57
C SER A 66 -2.09 4.51 20.99
N PHE A 67 -1.06 5.36 21.18
CA PHE A 67 -0.46 5.62 22.50
C PHE A 67 -1.18 6.69 23.33
N GLN A 68 -2.41 7.06 22.97
CA GLN A 68 -3.23 8.03 23.71
C GLN A 68 -4.58 7.45 24.11
N TYR A 69 -5.13 7.93 25.23
CA TYR A 69 -6.49 7.59 25.70
C TYR A 69 -7.26 8.90 25.99
N PRO A 70 -8.51 9.07 25.49
CA PRO A 70 -9.24 8.16 24.59
C PRO A 70 -8.60 8.08 23.19
N LEU A 71 -8.89 7.01 22.44
CA LEU A 71 -8.38 6.87 21.08
C LEU A 71 -9.03 7.93 20.17
N PRO A 72 -8.31 8.49 19.19
CA PRO A 72 -8.81 9.61 18.40
C PRO A 72 -9.94 9.22 17.43
N TRP A 73 -10.20 7.91 17.24
CA TRP A 73 -11.34 7.36 16.49
C TRP A 73 -12.37 6.68 17.40
N ALA A 74 -12.35 6.93 18.72
CA ALA A 74 -13.30 6.35 19.66
C ALA A 74 -14.64 7.12 19.73
N GLU A 75 -14.62 8.43 19.48
CA GLU A 75 -15.80 9.30 19.60
C GLU A 75 -15.88 10.30 18.44
N CYS A 76 -17.09 10.70 18.06
CA CYS A 76 -17.29 11.74 17.06
C CYS A 76 -16.87 13.13 17.60
N PRO A 77 -16.17 13.95 16.80
CA PRO A 77 -15.85 15.31 17.21
C PRO A 77 -17.12 16.16 17.33
N LYS A 78 -17.14 17.05 18.32
CA LYS A 78 -18.24 17.99 18.57
C LYS A 78 -17.80 19.40 18.18
N VAL A 79 -18.57 20.07 17.32
CA VAL A 79 -18.37 21.46 16.94
C VAL A 79 -19.51 22.28 17.54
N ASN A 80 -19.18 23.29 18.37
CA ASN A 80 -20.15 24.10 19.12
C ASN A 80 -21.14 23.30 19.97
N GLY A 81 -20.71 22.16 20.52
CA GLY A 81 -21.52 21.29 21.38
C GLY A 81 -22.44 20.30 20.63
N THR A 82 -22.51 20.39 19.30
CA THR A 82 -23.22 19.42 18.45
C THR A 82 -22.25 18.47 17.76
N GLU A 83 -22.59 17.19 17.68
CA GLU A 83 -21.83 16.21 16.91
C GLU A 83 -21.84 16.56 15.42
N VAL A 84 -20.71 16.38 14.75
CA VAL A 84 -20.62 16.62 13.31
C VAL A 84 -21.61 15.69 12.59
N PRO A 85 -22.54 16.21 11.78
CA PRO A 85 -23.61 15.40 11.17
C PRO A 85 -23.08 14.33 10.22
N GLU A 86 -21.93 14.58 9.59
CA GLU A 86 -21.24 13.60 8.75
C GLU A 86 -20.72 12.40 9.56
N CYS A 87 -20.20 12.64 10.77
CA CYS A 87 -19.75 11.59 11.67
C CYS A 87 -20.92 10.76 12.19
N ALA A 88 -22.00 11.44 12.62
CA ALA A 88 -23.22 10.78 13.11
C ALA A 88 -23.93 9.92 12.05
N LYS A 89 -23.80 10.26 10.75
CA LYS A 89 -24.37 9.49 9.63
C LYS A 89 -23.52 8.29 9.21
N SER A 90 -22.21 8.33 9.47
CA SER A 90 -21.25 7.30 9.03
C SER A 90 -20.80 6.43 10.20
N SER A 91 -19.66 6.76 10.79
CA SER A 91 -19.15 6.24 12.07
C SER A 91 -17.94 7.06 12.48
N GLU A 92 -17.54 6.97 13.75
CA GLU A 92 -16.35 7.62 14.32
C GLU A 92 -15.09 7.21 13.56
N THR A 93 -14.96 5.92 13.27
CA THR A 93 -13.80 5.33 12.57
C THR A 93 -13.76 5.71 11.09
N ALA A 94 -14.91 5.71 10.41
CA ALA A 94 -14.99 6.13 9.01
C ALA A 94 -14.69 7.63 8.87
N TYR A 95 -15.24 8.45 9.77
CA TYR A 95 -14.96 9.87 9.81
C TYR A 95 -13.46 10.15 10.03
N PHE A 96 -12.84 9.47 11.00
CA PHE A 96 -11.40 9.61 11.26
C PHE A 96 -10.56 9.21 10.05
N TRP A 97 -10.92 8.16 9.32
CA TRP A 97 -10.18 7.75 8.13
C TRP A 97 -10.32 8.77 7.00
N TYR A 98 -11.54 9.15 6.62
CA TYR A 98 -11.78 9.98 5.44
C TYR A 98 -11.47 11.46 5.67
N ARG A 99 -11.75 12.01 6.85
CA ARG A 99 -11.54 13.44 7.16
C ARG A 99 -10.21 13.69 7.86
N THR A 100 -9.88 12.90 8.89
CA THR A 100 -8.68 13.17 9.70
C THR A 100 -7.42 12.54 9.12
N THR A 101 -7.47 11.31 8.61
CA THR A 101 -6.27 10.57 8.15
C THR A 101 -5.97 10.87 6.69
N LEU A 102 -6.94 10.70 5.79
CA LEU A 102 -6.77 10.97 4.36
C LEU A 102 -7.02 12.43 4.00
N ASP A 103 -8.04 13.06 4.60
CA ASP A 103 -8.64 14.31 4.10
C ASP A 103 -9.00 14.19 2.62
N ALA A 104 -9.86 13.21 2.33
CA ALA A 104 -10.17 12.80 0.97
C ALA A 104 -10.93 13.90 0.21
N ALA A 105 -10.41 14.23 -0.98
CA ALA A 105 -11.07 15.11 -1.93
C ALA A 105 -12.43 14.54 -2.39
N PRO A 106 -13.38 15.41 -2.78
CA PRO A 106 -14.68 14.97 -3.29
C PRO A 106 -14.57 14.25 -4.64
N ALA A 107 -13.53 14.56 -5.43
CA ALA A 107 -13.30 13.98 -6.74
C ALA A 107 -11.80 13.87 -7.05
N ILE A 108 -11.44 12.97 -7.98
CA ILE A 108 -10.03 12.66 -8.32
C ILE A 108 -9.36 13.77 -9.15
N ASP A 109 -10.16 14.55 -9.86
CA ASP A 109 -9.76 15.71 -10.65
C ASP A 109 -9.43 16.95 -9.80
N GLU A 110 -9.82 16.96 -8.53
CA GLU A 110 -9.59 18.04 -7.58
C GLU A 110 -8.75 17.58 -6.38
N PRO A 111 -7.45 17.26 -6.54
CA PRO A 111 -6.65 16.54 -5.53
C PRO A 111 -6.32 17.34 -4.25
N GLY A 112 -6.81 18.56 -4.09
CA GLY A 112 -6.55 19.39 -2.91
C GLY A 112 -5.07 19.76 -2.74
N ASN A 113 -4.69 20.08 -1.50
CA ASN A 113 -3.30 20.43 -1.13
C ASN A 113 -2.58 19.23 -0.52
N LEU A 114 -1.24 19.26 -0.53
CA LEU A 114 -0.44 18.24 0.14
C LEU A 114 -0.65 18.29 1.65
N LYS A 115 -0.99 17.13 2.22
CA LYS A 115 -1.21 16.93 3.65
C LYS A 115 0.09 16.47 4.33
N TRP A 116 0.54 17.22 5.33
CA TRP A 116 1.74 16.96 6.12
C TRP A 116 1.44 16.33 7.48
#